data_AF-A0A495X1S2-F1
#
_entry.id   AF-A0A495X1S2-F1
#
_cell.length_a   1.000
_cell.length_b   1.000
_cell.length_c   1.000
_cell.angle_alpha   90.00
_cell.angle_beta   90.00
_cell.angle_gamma   90.00
#
_symmetry.space_group_name_H-M   'P 1'
#
loop_
_entity.id
_entity.type
_entity.pdbx_description
1 polymer ?
#
loop_
_entity_poly.entity_id
_entity_poly.type
_entity_poly.pdbx_seq_one_letter_code
_entity_poly.pdbx_strand_id
1 'polypeptide(L)'
;MRIPLILSAVALTAAVSGCGAAQEAAQTASAIADTATTVQVCAQALSQATAALDPGSPQQAVDQAHAAAASLTDLAATAADTTVNEAITSLAATLREVTVDDLVGKPAAWLATKADQVAALTSACAG
;
A
#
# COMPACT_ATOMS: atom_id res chain seq x y z
N MET A 1 -39.40 16.08 -20.76
CA MET A 1 -38.07 15.56 -21.11
C MET A 1 -37.42 15.12 -19.80
N ARG A 2 -37.22 13.80 -19.61
CA ARG A 2 -36.60 13.18 -18.44
C ARG A 2 -35.24 12.63 -18.87
N ILE A 3 -34.16 12.92 -18.15
CA ILE A 3 -33.13 11.95 -17.76
C ILE A 3 -32.55 12.42 -16.41
N PRO A 4 -32.79 11.72 -15.29
CA PRO A 4 -32.08 11.96 -14.03
C PRO A 4 -30.67 11.40 -14.10
N LEU A 5 -29.67 12.18 -13.68
CA LEU A 5 -28.31 11.69 -13.45
C LEU A 5 -28.35 10.76 -12.24
N ILE A 6 -28.35 9.47 -12.49
CA ILE A 6 -28.33 8.42 -11.47
C ILE A 6 -26.90 8.42 -10.90
N LEU A 7 -26.71 8.91 -9.67
CA LEU A 7 -25.55 8.55 -8.87
C LEU A 7 -25.68 7.07 -8.55
N SER A 8 -24.98 6.24 -9.33
CA SER A 8 -24.77 4.84 -8.98
C SER A 8 -23.87 4.78 -7.76
N ALA A 9 -24.49 4.72 -6.57
CA ALA A 9 -23.81 4.23 -5.39
C ALA A 9 -23.47 2.75 -5.65
N VAL A 10 -22.23 2.50 -6.07
CA VAL A 10 -21.69 1.13 -6.10
C VAL A 10 -21.52 0.71 -4.65
N ALA A 11 -22.44 -0.12 -4.18
CA ALA A 11 -22.25 -0.88 -2.96
C ALA A 11 -21.09 -1.86 -3.20
N LEU A 12 -19.89 -1.51 -2.73
CA LEU A 12 -18.75 -2.42 -2.71
C LEU A 12 -18.97 -3.45 -1.61
N THR A 13 -19.70 -4.53 -1.93
CA THR A 13 -19.61 -5.77 -1.17
C THR A 13 -18.29 -6.45 -1.52
N ALA A 14 -17.20 -5.99 -0.89
CA ALA A 14 -15.89 -6.62 -0.99
C ALA A 14 -15.92 -7.92 -0.17
N ALA A 15 -16.18 -9.04 -0.86
CA ALA A 15 -15.87 -10.36 -0.34
C ALA A 15 -14.34 -10.47 -0.30
N VAL A 16 -13.78 -10.32 0.90
CA VAL A 16 -12.36 -10.54 1.20
C VAL A 16 -12.07 -12.04 1.06
N SER A 17 -11.49 -12.42 -0.07
CA SER A 17 -10.67 -13.62 -0.18
C SER A 17 -9.66 -13.47 -1.31
N GLY A 18 -8.55 -12.78 -1.00
CA GLY A 18 -7.29 -12.82 -1.75
C GLY A 18 -7.08 -11.69 -2.76
N CYS A 19 -6.13 -10.79 -2.48
CA CYS A 19 -5.33 -9.96 -3.40
C CYS A 19 -5.98 -9.16 -4.55
N GLY A 20 -7.31 -9.03 -4.66
CA GLY A 20 -7.96 -8.29 -5.77
C GLY A 20 -8.14 -6.78 -5.57
N ALA A 21 -8.13 -6.29 -4.32
CA ALA A 21 -8.57 -4.93 -4.00
C ALA A 21 -7.60 -3.80 -4.43
N ALA A 22 -6.35 -4.13 -4.76
CA ALA A 22 -5.35 -3.12 -5.13
C ALA A 22 -5.54 -2.55 -6.55
N GLN A 23 -6.17 -3.29 -7.47
CA GLN A 23 -6.31 -2.87 -8.87
C GLN A 23 -7.45 -1.87 -9.11
N GLU A 24 -8.49 -1.87 -8.26
CA GLU A 24 -9.67 -1.01 -8.45
C GLU A 24 -9.47 0.39 -7.85
N ALA A 25 -8.62 0.53 -6.82
CA ALA A 25 -8.23 1.83 -6.26
C ALA A 25 -7.50 2.73 -7.28
N ALA A 26 -6.87 2.15 -8.30
CA ALA A 26 -6.09 2.89 -9.29
C ALA A 26 -6.93 3.72 -10.29
N GLN A 27 -8.27 3.55 -10.35
CA GLN A 27 -9.07 4.05 -11.48
C GLN A 27 -9.89 5.33 -11.24
N THR A 28 -9.85 5.96 -10.05
CA THR A 28 -10.73 7.12 -9.75
C THR A 28 -9.99 8.39 -9.35
N ALA A 29 -9.12 8.92 -10.20
CA ALA A 29 -8.47 10.21 -9.95
C ALA A 29 -8.24 11.03 -11.22
N SER A 30 -9.19 11.89 -11.57
CA SER A 30 -9.03 12.95 -12.57
C SER A 30 -9.22 14.31 -11.93
N ALA A 31 -8.12 14.92 -11.44
CA ALA A 31 -7.99 16.36 -11.28
C ALA A 31 -6.53 16.78 -10.99
N ILE A 32 -5.89 17.51 -11.91
CA ILE A 32 -4.74 18.40 -11.66
C ILE A 32 -3.39 17.67 -11.41
N ALA A 33 -2.27 18.20 -11.92
CA ALA A 33 -0.97 17.52 -12.00
C ALA A 33 -0.45 16.95 -10.66
N ASP A 34 -0.77 17.56 -9.52
CA ASP A 34 -0.44 17.04 -8.19
C ASP A 34 -1.11 15.69 -7.89
N THR A 35 -2.34 15.50 -8.34
CA THR A 35 -3.04 14.22 -8.20
C THR A 35 -2.43 13.15 -9.09
N ALA A 36 -1.90 13.51 -10.27
CA ALA A 36 -1.19 12.55 -11.11
C ALA A 36 0.08 12.05 -10.41
N THR A 37 0.84 12.93 -9.74
CA THR A 37 2.02 12.57 -8.95
C THR A 37 1.63 11.75 -7.72
N THR A 38 0.60 12.15 -6.97
CA THR A 38 0.12 11.38 -5.81
C THR A 38 -0.38 10.00 -6.20
N VAL A 39 -1.12 9.86 -7.30
CA VAL A 39 -1.59 8.57 -7.81
C VAL A 39 -0.43 7.68 -8.23
N GLN A 40 0.59 8.23 -8.90
CA GLN A 40 1.80 7.48 -9.26
C GLN A 40 2.56 7.00 -8.02
N VAL A 41 2.77 7.88 -7.05
CA VAL A 41 3.39 7.57 -5.76
C VAL A 41 2.59 6.47 -5.04
N CYS A 42 1.27 6.61 -4.96
CA CYS A 42 0.40 5.62 -4.35
C CYS A 42 0.43 4.27 -5.06
N ALA A 43 0.35 4.24 -6.38
CA ALA A 43 0.43 3.01 -7.17
C ALA A 43 1.78 2.32 -6.97
N GLN A 44 2.87 3.08 -7.00
CA GLN A 44 4.22 2.54 -6.82
C GLN A 44 4.43 2.06 -5.38
N ALA A 45 3.94 2.78 -4.38
CA ALA A 45 4.02 2.39 -2.98
C ALA A 45 3.22 1.10 -2.71
N LEU A 46 1.98 1.03 -3.18
CA LEU A 46 1.13 -0.16 -3.01
C LEU A 46 1.70 -1.38 -3.73
N SER A 47 2.30 -1.22 -4.91
CA SER A 47 2.96 -2.32 -5.62
C SER A 47 4.12 -2.92 -4.83
N GLN A 48 4.93 -2.07 -4.17
CA GLN A 48 6.03 -2.52 -3.31
C GLN A 48 5.51 -3.10 -1.99
N ALA A 49 4.47 -2.50 -1.43
CA ALA A 49 3.84 -2.93 -0.19
C ALA A 49 3.20 -4.33 -0.30
N THR A 50 2.72 -4.70 -1.49
CA THR A 50 2.04 -5.97 -1.75
C THR A 50 2.94 -7.04 -2.36
N ALA A 51 4.21 -6.74 -2.62
CA ALA A 51 5.18 -7.72 -3.07
C ALA A 51 5.24 -8.90 -2.07
N ALA A 52 5.13 -10.12 -2.61
CA ALA A 52 5.23 -11.34 -1.82
C ALA A 52 6.69 -11.52 -1.38
N LEU A 53 6.90 -11.77 -0.09
CA LEU A 53 8.19 -12.20 0.42
C LEU A 53 8.33 -13.71 0.27
N ASP A 54 9.54 -14.19 -0.05
CA ASP A 54 9.80 -15.62 -0.20
C ASP A 54 9.62 -16.37 1.14
N PRO A 55 8.61 -17.23 1.30
CA PRO A 55 8.35 -17.91 2.56
C PRO A 55 9.27 -19.11 2.81
N GLY A 56 10.04 -19.55 1.81
CA GLY A 56 10.98 -20.66 1.89
C GLY A 56 12.38 -20.24 2.34
N SER A 57 12.68 -18.93 2.34
CA SER A 57 13.97 -18.38 2.76
C SER A 57 13.81 -17.12 3.62
N PRO A 58 13.76 -17.27 4.97
CA PRO A 58 13.56 -16.15 5.88
C PRO A 58 14.60 -15.03 5.73
N GLN A 59 15.86 -15.38 5.47
CA GLN A 59 16.91 -14.39 5.20
C GLN A 59 16.58 -13.56 3.96
N GLN A 60 16.17 -14.24 2.88
CA GLN A 60 15.84 -13.57 1.63
C GLN A 60 14.59 -12.69 1.77
N ALA A 61 13.61 -13.12 2.58
CA ALA A 61 12.43 -12.32 2.90
C ALA A 61 12.79 -11.02 3.66
N VAL A 62 13.73 -11.09 4.61
CA VAL A 62 14.25 -9.89 5.29
C VAL A 62 14.96 -8.97 4.30
N ASP A 63 15.85 -9.50 3.46
CA ASP A 63 16.57 -8.71 2.46
C ASP A 63 15.62 -8.01 1.48
N GLN A 64 14.58 -8.73 1.03
CA GLN A 64 13.52 -8.18 0.17
C GLN A 64 12.73 -7.07 0.88
N ALA A 65 12.38 -7.27 2.16
CA ALA A 65 11.70 -6.25 2.95
C ALA A 65 12.57 -5.01 3.13
N HIS A 66 13.87 -5.16 3.42
CA HIS A 66 14.81 -4.04 3.55
C HIS A 66 14.97 -3.28 2.23
N ALA A 67 15.03 -4.00 1.09
CA ALA A 67 15.08 -3.38 -0.23
C ALA A 67 13.79 -2.60 -0.57
N ALA A 68 12.63 -3.15 -0.22
CA ALA A 68 11.34 -2.47 -0.35
C ALA A 68 11.27 -1.23 0.56
N ALA A 69 11.78 -1.32 1.79
CA ALA A 69 11.84 -0.19 2.72
C ALA A 69 12.68 0.97 2.18
N ALA A 70 13.83 0.68 1.58
CA ALA A 70 14.67 1.70 0.94
C ALA A 70 13.91 2.39 -0.21
N SER A 71 13.31 1.59 -1.10
CA SER A 71 12.56 2.08 -2.25
C SER A 71 11.32 2.89 -1.85
N LEU A 72 10.62 2.50 -0.79
CA LEU A 72 9.51 3.27 -0.22
C LEU A 72 9.98 4.58 0.43
N THR A 73 11.15 4.58 1.07
CA THR A 73 11.72 5.81 1.67
C THR A 73 12.06 6.84 0.59
N ASP A 74 12.69 6.39 -0.50
CA ASP A 74 12.98 7.26 -1.65
C ASP A 74 11.68 7.78 -2.28
N LEU A 75 10.66 6.93 -2.38
CA LEU A 75 9.36 7.32 -2.90
C LEU A 75 8.64 8.33 -2.00
N ALA A 76 8.69 8.15 -0.67
CA ALA A 76 8.10 9.09 0.29
C ALA A 76 8.67 10.49 0.10
N ALA A 77 9.98 10.62 -0.15
CA ALA A 77 10.62 11.92 -0.39
C ALA A 77 10.08 12.67 -1.62
N THR A 78 9.36 11.98 -2.51
CA THR A 78 8.71 12.57 -3.70
C THR A 78 7.21 12.82 -3.51
N ALA A 79 6.61 12.36 -2.40
CA ALA A 79 5.20 12.55 -2.10
C ALA A 79 4.93 14.00 -1.66
N ALA A 80 4.10 14.71 -2.41
CA ALA A 80 3.67 16.07 -2.06
C ALA A 80 2.60 16.07 -0.95
N ASP A 81 1.78 15.02 -0.90
CA ASP A 81 0.77 14.83 0.16
C ASP A 81 1.44 14.27 1.43
N THR A 82 1.26 14.99 2.54
CA THR A 82 1.88 14.62 3.83
C THR A 82 1.28 13.36 4.43
N THR A 83 -0.02 13.10 4.23
CA THR A 83 -0.68 11.89 4.72
C THR A 83 -0.15 10.66 3.98
N VAL A 84 0.03 10.77 2.67
CA VAL A 84 0.64 9.71 1.85
C VAL A 84 2.10 9.52 2.23
N ASN A 85 2.87 10.61 2.39
CA ASN A 85 4.26 10.55 2.84
C ASN A 85 4.41 9.81 4.18
N GLU A 86 3.58 10.15 5.17
CA GLU A 86 3.59 9.54 6.49
C GLU A 86 3.24 8.05 6.43
N ALA A 87 2.21 7.69 5.65
CA ALA A 87 1.82 6.29 5.48
C ALA A 87 2.91 5.45 4.82
N ILE A 88 3.56 5.98 3.77
CA ILE A 88 4.69 5.32 3.10
C ILE A 88 5.87 5.17 4.06
N THR A 89 6.20 6.23 4.81
CA THR A 89 7.31 6.23 5.77
C THR A 89 7.09 5.23 6.91
N SER A 90 5.88 5.14 7.43
CA SER A 90 5.50 4.17 8.46
C SER A 90 5.66 2.74 7.98
N LEU A 91 5.16 2.43 6.77
CA LEU A 91 5.35 1.12 6.17
C LEU A 91 6.83 0.80 5.92
N ALA A 92 7.59 1.76 5.40
CA ALA A 92 9.02 1.60 5.18
C ALA A 92 9.78 1.30 6.48
N ALA A 93 9.41 1.93 7.61
CA ALA A 93 10.01 1.65 8.90
C ALA A 93 9.79 0.19 9.33
N THR A 94 8.56 -0.31 9.27
CA THR A 94 8.26 -1.71 9.60
C THR A 94 8.97 -2.72 8.71
N LEU A 95 9.09 -2.42 7.42
CA LEU A 95 9.84 -3.27 6.50
C LEU A 95 11.35 -3.21 6.75
N ARG A 96 11.90 -2.10 7.24
CA ARG A 96 13.32 -1.96 7.58
C ARG A 96 13.68 -2.66 8.89
N GLU A 97 12.75 -2.66 9.84
CA GLU A 97 12.97 -3.20 11.18
C GLU A 97 12.76 -4.71 11.27
N VAL A 98 12.12 -5.31 10.26
CA VAL A 98 11.86 -6.76 10.25
C VAL A 98 13.15 -7.56 10.33
N THR A 99 13.12 -8.60 11.14
CA THR A 99 14.18 -9.58 11.30
C THR A 99 13.68 -10.99 10.98
N VAL A 100 14.60 -11.96 10.93
CA VAL A 100 14.26 -13.37 10.77
C VAL A 100 13.40 -13.88 11.94
N ASP A 101 13.62 -13.37 13.16
CA ASP A 101 12.82 -13.75 14.34
C ASP A 101 11.36 -13.31 14.18
N ASP A 102 11.11 -12.13 13.62
CA ASP A 102 9.75 -11.65 13.36
C ASP A 102 9.03 -12.54 12.34
N LEU A 103 9.75 -12.97 11.29
CA LEU A 103 9.20 -13.81 10.22
C LEU A 103 9.02 -15.27 10.60
N VAL A 104 9.82 -15.80 11.53
CA VAL A 104 9.78 -17.23 11.90
C VAL A 104 9.13 -17.44 13.27
N GLY A 105 9.46 -16.59 14.24
CA GLY A 105 8.95 -16.66 15.61
C GLY A 105 7.56 -16.04 15.78
N LYS A 106 7.25 -14.97 15.03
CA LYS A 106 5.97 -14.24 15.14
C LYS A 106 5.37 -13.80 13.79
N PRO A 107 5.30 -14.68 12.76
CA PRO A 107 4.89 -14.30 11.41
C PRO A 107 3.52 -13.62 11.36
N ALA A 108 2.56 -14.11 12.14
CA ALA A 108 1.19 -13.57 12.15
C ALA A 108 1.13 -12.12 12.68
N ALA A 109 1.91 -11.81 13.72
CA ALA A 109 1.91 -10.46 14.30
C ALA A 109 2.59 -9.46 13.35
N TRP A 110 3.68 -9.87 12.71
CA TRP A 110 4.35 -9.06 11.71
C TRP A 110 3.47 -8.84 10.46
N LEU A 111 2.84 -9.90 9.95
CA LEU A 111 1.92 -9.81 8.81
C LEU A 111 0.70 -8.93 9.11
N ALA A 112 0.14 -9.01 10.31
CA ALA A 112 -0.96 -8.15 10.74
C ALA A 112 -0.53 -6.67 10.73
N THR A 113 0.62 -6.35 11.33
CA THR A 113 1.17 -4.98 11.35
C THR A 113 1.38 -4.44 9.94
N LYS A 114 1.99 -5.24 9.06
CA LYS A 114 2.19 -4.89 7.65
C LYS A 114 0.86 -4.67 6.92
N ALA A 115 -0.14 -5.52 7.16
CA ALA A 115 -1.45 -5.40 6.54
C ALA A 115 -2.19 -4.12 6.99
N ASP A 116 -2.13 -3.79 8.28
CA ASP A 116 -2.71 -2.56 8.81
C ASP A 116 -2.06 -1.31 8.18
N GLN A 117 -0.75 -1.32 7.98
CA GLN A 117 -0.04 -0.22 7.30
C GLN A 117 -0.36 -0.13 5.80
N VAL A 118 -0.52 -1.26 5.12
CA VAL A 118 -0.99 -1.28 3.72
C VAL A 118 -2.40 -0.70 3.62
N ALA A 119 -3.28 -1.02 4.58
CA ALA A 119 -4.63 -0.46 4.64
C ALA A 119 -4.59 1.05 4.91
N ALA A 120 -3.74 1.51 5.83
CA ALA A 120 -3.54 2.93 6.10
C ALA A 120 -3.02 3.68 4.87
N LEU A 121 -2.04 3.13 4.15
CA LEU A 121 -1.55 3.67 2.89
C LEU A 121 -2.66 3.73 1.83
N THR A 122 -3.45 2.67 1.69
CA THR A 122 -4.58 2.64 0.75
C THR A 122 -5.60 3.72 1.08
N SER A 123 -5.91 3.92 2.37
CA SER A 123 -6.80 4.98 2.83
C SER A 123 -6.24 6.37 2.55
N ALA A 124 -4.96 6.60 2.82
CA ALA A 124 -4.29 7.88 2.54
C ALA A 124 -4.32 8.20 1.03
N CYS A 125 -4.16 7.18 0.20
CA CYS A 125 -4.23 7.31 -1.26
C CYS A 125 -5.63 7.53 -1.81
N ALA A 126 -6.69 7.23 -1.04
CA ALA A 126 -8.08 7.44 -1.46
C ALA A 126 -8.58 8.87 -1.21
N GLY A 127 -7.92 9.63 -0.32
CA GLY A 127 -8.31 11.00 0.05
C GLY A 127 -9.39 11.07 1.12
#